data_AF-A0A645F070-F1
#
_entry.id   AF-A0A645F070-F1
#
_cell.length_a   1.000
_cell.length_b   1.000
_cell.length_c   1.000
_cell.angle_alpha   90.00
_cell.angle_beta   90.00
_cell.angle_gamma   90.00
#
_symmetry.space_group_name_H-M   'P 1'
#
loop_
_entity.id
_entity.type
_entity.pdbx_description
1 polymer ?
#
loop_
_entity_poly.entity_id
_entity_poly.type
_entity_poly.pdbx_seq_one_letter_code
_entity_poly.pdbx_strand_id
1 'polypeptide(L)' 'MDVSGVGIPADANVVMCGPLPFLKAVRSQVIASGHPAEKVFYEIFGPDLWLVQGTES' A
#
# COMPACT_ATOMS: atom_id res chain seq x y z
N MET A 1 -2.61 -10.39 -1.35
CA MET A 1 -3.17 -10.47 0.01
C MET A 1 -4.51 -9.77 0.01
N ASP A 2 -5.50 -10.31 0.73
CA ASP A 2 -6.82 -9.74 0.93
C ASP A 2 -6.92 -9.17 2.35
N VAL A 3 -7.38 -7.93 2.49
CA VAL A 3 -7.55 -7.22 3.77
C VAL A 3 -8.98 -6.75 4.00
N SER A 4 -9.94 -7.21 3.18
CA SER A 4 -11.35 -6.80 3.26
C SER A 4 -12.01 -7.11 4.62
N GLY A 5 -11.51 -8.11 5.35
CA GLY A 5 -11.98 -8.44 6.70
C GLY A 5 -11.42 -7.56 7.82
N VAL A 6 -10.53 -6.62 7.53
CA VAL A 6 -9.94 -5.71 8.52
C VAL A 6 -10.82 -4.47 8.67
N GLY A 7 -11.43 -4.31 9.85
CA GLY A 7 -12.19 -3.11 10.19
C GLY A 7 -11.25 -1.92 10.41
N ILE A 8 -11.20 -1.00 9.46
CA ILE A 8 -10.40 0.23 9.56
C ILE A 8 -11.29 1.35 10.13
N PRO A 9 -10.95 1.95 11.28
CA PRO A 9 -11.68 3.10 11.79
C PRO A 9 -11.68 4.27 10.80
N ALA A 10 -12.79 4.99 10.70
CA ALA A 10 -12.97 6.05 9.70
C ALA A 10 -11.95 7.20 9.81
N ASP A 11 -11.43 7.45 11.01
CA ASP A 11 -10.50 8.53 11.32
C ASP A 11 -9.04 8.09 11.37
N ALA A 12 -8.75 6.79 11.27
CA ALA A 12 -7.42 6.22 11.39
C ALA A 12 -6.44 6.76 10.33
N ASN A 13 -5.15 6.76 10.67
CA ASN A 13 -4.08 6.85 9.68
C ASN A 13 -3.59 5.43 9.40
N VAL A 14 -3.57 5.03 8.13
CA VAL A 14 -3.11 3.70 7.72
C VAL A 14 -1.65 3.80 7.30
N VAL A 15 -0.77 3.07 7.99
CA VAL A 15 0.65 2.98 7.65
C VAL A 15 0.94 1.55 7.22
N MET A 16 1.59 1.39 6.06
CA MET A 16 1.85 0.09 5.47
C MET A 16 3.26 0.04 4.86
N CYS A 17 3.98 -1.05 5.07
CA CYS A 17 5.31 -1.25 4.51
C CYS A 17 5.40 -2.58 3.74
N GLY A 18 6.26 -2.64 2.72
CA GLY A 18 6.51 -3.87 1.98
C GLY A 18 6.81 -3.67 0.49
N PRO A 19 6.80 -4.76 -0.31
CA PRO A 19 7.07 -4.69 -1.74
C PRO A 19 6.02 -3.87 -2.49
N LEU A 20 6.43 -3.18 -3.56
CA LEU A 20 5.54 -2.30 -4.33
C LEU A 20 4.25 -2.99 -4.83
N PRO A 21 4.27 -4.24 -5.36
CA PRO A 21 3.04 -4.93 -5.76
C PRO A 21 2.08 -5.16 -4.59
N PHE A 22 2.61 -5.51 -3.41
CA PHE A 22 1.82 -5.68 -2.20
C PHE A 22 1.19 -4.35 -1.77
N LEU A 23 1.97 -3.27 -1.72
CA LEU A 23 1.49 -1.95 -1.33
C LEU A 23 0.40 -1.44 -2.28
N LYS A 24 0.56 -1.63 -3.59
CA LYS A 24 -0.47 -1.28 -4.58
C LYS A 24 -1.78 -2.04 -4.34
N ALA A 25 -1.69 -3.36 -4.09
CA ALA A 25 -2.85 -4.21 -3.88
C ALA A 25 -3.62 -3.85 -2.59
N VAL A 26 -2.91 -3.64 -1.47
CA VAL A 26 -3.53 -3.31 -0.18
C VAL A 26 -4.08 -1.88 -0.18
N ARG A 27 -3.34 -0.89 -0.71
CA ARG A 27 -3.82 0.50 -0.81
C ARG A 27 -5.12 0.60 -1.60
N SER A 28 -5.24 -0.16 -2.68
CA SER A 28 -6.46 -0.18 -3.50
C SER A 28 -7.67 -0.70 -2.71
N GLN A 29 -7.48 -1.74 -1.89
CA GLN A 29 -8.54 -2.28 -1.04
C GLN A 29 -8.94 -1.33 0.09
N VAL A 30 -7.98 -0.64 0.71
CA VAL A 30 -8.23 0.38 1.75
C VAL A 30 -9.02 1.57 1.19
N ILE A 31 -8.69 2.03 -0.01
CA ILE A 31 -9.45 3.12 -0.65
C ILE A 31 -10.85 2.64 -1.06
N ALA A 32 -10.96 1.40 -1.56
CA ALA A 32 -12.25 0.82 -1.94
C ALA A 32 -13.21 0.63 -0.74
N SER A 33 -12.70 0.53 0.49
CA SER A 33 -13.53 0.52 1.70
C SER A 33 -14.01 1.91 2.15
N GLY A 34 -13.68 2.96 1.39
CA GLY A 34 -14.09 4.35 1.65
C GLY A 34 -13.11 5.15 2.51
N HIS A 35 -11.93 4.60 2.81
CA HIS A 35 -10.92 5.31 3.59
C HIS A 35 -10.24 6.42 2.73
N PRO A 36 -10.02 7.63 3.26
CA PRO A 36 -9.40 8.73 2.52
C PRO A 36 -7.97 8.40 2.06
N ALA A 37 -7.67 8.67 0.79
CA ALA A 37 -6.37 8.36 0.21
C ALA A 37 -5.23 9.18 0.84
N GLU A 38 -5.51 10.40 1.33
CA GLU A 38 -4.52 11.26 2.01
C GLU A 38 -4.10 10.73 3.39
N LYS A 39 -4.83 9.76 3.95
CA LYS A 39 -4.51 9.12 5.24
C LYS A 39 -3.80 7.78 5.10
N VAL A 40 -3.46 7.38 3.88
CA VAL A 40 -2.74 6.13 3.60
C VAL A 40 -1.28 6.42 3.26
N PHE A 41 -0.41 6.10 4.21
CA PHE A 41 1.03 6.30 4.11
C PHE A 41 1.72 4.96 3.87
N TYR A 42 2.78 4.96 3.07
CA TYR A 42 3.50 3.74 2.78
C TYR A 42 5.01 3.91 2.68
N GLU A 43 5.72 2.86 3.05
CA GLU A 43 7.17 2.72 2.88
C GLU A 43 7.47 1.50 2.00
N ILE A 44 8.19 1.72 0.90
CA ILE A 44 8.50 0.68 -0.06
C ILE A 44 9.78 -0.05 0.37
N PHE A 45 9.68 -1.36 0.56
CA PHE A 45 10.86 -2.23 0.66
C PHE A 45 11.22 -2.68 -0.76
N GLY A 46 12.03 -1.87 -1.45
CA GLY A 46 12.52 -2.16 -2.79
C GLY A 46 14.02 -1.97 -2.88
N PRO A 47 14.67 -2.44 -3.97
CA PRO A 47 16.00 -1.97 -4.30
C PRO A 47 15.96 -0.44 -4.38
N ASP A 48 17.07 0.21 -4.03
CA ASP A 48 17.20 1.66 -4.13
C ASP A 48 16.58 2.14 -5.45
N LEU A 49 15.65 3.10 -5.39
CA LEU A 49 14.88 3.51 -6.57
C LEU A 49 15.77 4.11 -7.67
N TRP A 50 17.02 4.48 -7.34
CA TRP A 50 18.05 4.90 -8.28
C TRP A 50 18.78 3.72 -8.95
N LEU A 51 18.67 2.51 -8.38
CA LEU A 51 19.20 1.26 -8.93
C LEU A 51 18.21 0.49 -9.81
N VAL A 52 17.02 1.04 -10.12
CA VAL A 52 16.05 0.39 -11.03
C VAL A 52 16.54 0.49 -12.48
N GLN A 53 17.53 -0.32 -12.81
CA GLN A 53 17.83 -0.82 -14.16
C GLN A 53 17.73 -2.35 -14.10
N GLY A 54 16.61 -2.88 -14.57
CA GLY A 54 16.41 -4.33 -14.59
C GLY A 54 14.97 -4.67 -14.85
N THR A 55 14.69 -4.99 -16.11
CA THR A 55 13.50 -5.64 -16.66
C THR A 55 12.77 -6.59 -15.70
N GLU A 56 11.44 -6.51 -15.63
CA GLU A 56 10.60 -7.70 -15.40
C GLU A 56 9.39 -7.68 -16.36
N SER A 57 9.11 -8.88 -16.89
CA SER A 57 8.26 -9.23 -18.03
C SER A 57 6.77 -9.36 -17.70
#